data_AF-A0A968JJG0-F1
#
_entry.id   AF-A0A968JJG0-F1
#
_cell.length_a   1.000
_cell.length_b   1.000
_cell.length_c   1.000
_cell.angle_alpha   90.00
_cell.angle_beta   90.00
_cell.angle_gamma   90.00
#
_symmetry.space_group_name_H-M   'P 1'
#
loop_
_entity.id
_entity.type
_entity.pdbx_description
1 polymer ?
#
loop_
_entity_poly.entity_id
_entity_poly.type
_entity_poly.pdbx_seq_one_letter_code
_entity_poly.pdbx_strand_id
1 'polypeptide(L)'
;MRNVLLPVSFDIDLPLTEGEYTLVIKDEDSGIDGGDDVCGTLPFTLSDTLLELNGIIVRLDIPNLQDTITSIDSVQIFEFPALPRIAAAFDEPLCTGDSVLLKVTNYETGIQWIRNNNAIPEATSPILAATTSGNYAVSYTSIGGCSVVSRPETVKIQEKPFLPIFEVDNNLLSLMEIILKAAIMN
;
A
#
# COMPACT_ATOMS: atom_id res chain seq x y z
N MET A 1 74.09 -3.18 18.42
CA MET A 1 73.16 -2.16 17.88
C MET A 1 72.81 -2.62 16.47
N ARG A 2 71.54 -2.97 16.20
CA ARG A 2 71.12 -3.37 14.86
C ARG A 2 70.42 -2.17 14.24
N ASN A 3 71.11 -1.49 13.34
CA ASN A 3 70.48 -0.49 12.48
C ASN A 3 69.35 -1.17 11.71
N VAL A 4 68.22 -0.49 11.57
CA VAL A 4 67.10 -1.02 10.82
C VAL A 4 67.46 -1.00 9.33
N LEU A 5 67.25 -2.13 8.64
CA LEU A 5 67.45 -2.19 7.19
C LEU A 5 66.29 -1.46 6.51
N LEU A 6 66.63 -0.46 5.70
CA LEU A 6 65.66 0.28 4.91
C LEU A 6 65.36 -0.43 3.58
N PRO A 7 64.14 -0.29 3.02
CA PRO A 7 63.01 0.48 3.55
C PRO A 7 62.26 -0.24 4.68
N VAL A 8 61.70 0.55 5.60
CA VAL A 8 60.80 0.08 6.67
C VAL A 8 59.37 0.43 6.28
N SER A 9 58.45 -0.50 6.49
CA SER A 9 57.01 -0.30 6.29
C SER A 9 56.29 -0.54 7.61
N PHE A 10 55.30 0.29 7.89
CA PHE A 10 54.42 0.17 9.05
C PHE A 10 53.00 0.49 8.62
N ASP A 11 52.04 -0.22 9.17
CA ASP A 11 50.61 0.05 8.99
C ASP A 11 50.12 0.75 10.27
N ILE A 12 49.41 1.87 10.11
CA ILE A 12 48.86 2.63 11.23
C ILE A 12 47.37 2.81 10.99
N ASP A 13 46.56 2.24 11.89
CA ASP A 13 45.12 2.44 11.92
C ASP A 13 44.77 3.77 12.62
N LEU A 14 45.24 4.89 12.06
CA LEU A 14 44.95 6.22 12.56
C LEU A 14 43.85 6.87 11.72
N PRO A 15 42.66 7.14 12.27
CA PRO A 15 41.65 7.88 11.54
C PRO A 15 42.13 9.32 11.33
N LEU A 16 42.31 9.70 10.07
CA LEU A 16 42.66 11.06 9.68
C LEU A 16 41.43 11.77 9.11
N THR A 17 41.31 13.06 9.41
CA THR A 17 40.30 13.97 8.84
C THR A 17 40.99 14.99 7.94
N GLU A 18 40.24 15.84 7.24
CA GLU A 18 40.85 16.93 6.48
C GLU A 18 41.67 17.84 7.42
N GLY A 19 42.93 18.11 7.05
CA GLY A 19 43.86 18.89 7.87
C GLY A 19 45.31 18.70 7.46
N GLU A 20 46.17 19.52 8.09
CA GLU A 20 47.62 19.45 7.96
C GLU A 20 48.18 18.58 9.09
N TYR A 21 48.90 17.53 8.73
CA TYR A 21 49.55 16.62 9.65
C TYR A 21 51.05 16.76 9.57
N THR A 22 51.76 16.17 10.53
CA THR A 22 53.21 16.21 10.57
C THR A 22 53.75 14.87 11.02
N LEU A 23 54.56 14.25 10.17
CA LEU A 23 55.32 13.06 10.50
C LEU A 23 56.66 13.47 11.11
N VAL A 24 56.91 13.04 12.35
CA VAL A 24 58.18 13.26 13.04
C VAL A 24 58.96 11.95 13.06
N ILE A 25 60.13 11.96 12.45
CA ILE A 25 61.05 10.82 12.42
C ILE A 25 62.06 11.05 13.52
N LYS A 26 62.14 10.10 14.44
CA LYS A 26 63.09 10.11 15.54
C LYS A 26 64.01 8.91 15.44
N ASP A 27 65.28 9.09 15.77
CA ASP A 27 66.18 7.98 16.05
C ASP A 27 65.98 7.54 17.50
N GLU A 28 66.06 6.23 17.71
CA GLU A 28 65.94 5.56 19.01
C GLU A 28 67.26 4.84 19.29
N ASP A 29 68.37 5.57 19.15
CA ASP A 29 69.67 5.06 19.52
C ASP A 29 69.96 5.37 21.01
N SER A 30 70.17 4.31 21.80
CA SER A 30 70.45 4.44 23.24
C SER A 30 71.90 4.89 23.50
N GLY A 31 72.30 6.02 22.91
CA GLY A 31 73.62 6.65 23.09
C GLY A 31 73.78 7.35 24.44
N ILE A 32 75.01 7.75 24.77
CA ILE A 32 75.44 8.26 26.10
C ILE A 32 74.93 9.67 26.49
N ASP A 33 73.85 10.14 25.88
CA ASP A 33 72.99 11.23 26.39
C ASP A 33 71.47 10.99 26.11
N GLY A 34 71.10 9.78 25.66
CA GLY A 34 69.81 9.12 25.89
C GLY A 34 68.51 9.83 25.47
N GLY A 35 68.53 10.77 24.53
CA GLY A 35 67.31 11.39 24.02
C GLY A 35 66.98 10.94 22.61
N ASP A 36 65.70 10.68 22.33
CA ASP A 36 65.22 10.45 20.97
C ASP A 36 65.53 11.68 20.09
N ASP A 37 66.51 11.56 19.20
CA ASP A 37 66.91 12.65 18.32
C ASP A 37 65.91 12.79 17.16
N VAL A 38 65.34 13.98 16.98
CA VAL A 38 64.46 14.26 15.83
C VAL A 38 65.31 14.34 14.56
N CYS A 39 65.24 13.31 13.73
CA CYS A 39 65.95 13.23 12.45
C CYS A 39 65.27 14.05 11.34
N GLY A 40 63.95 14.27 11.43
CA GLY A 40 63.22 15.02 10.42
C GLY A 40 61.74 15.20 10.73
N THR A 41 61.16 16.24 10.14
CA THR A 41 59.76 16.61 10.29
C THR A 41 59.17 16.88 8.91
N LEU A 42 58.16 16.11 8.53
CA LEU A 42 57.55 16.10 7.20
C LEU A 42 56.06 16.43 7.33
N PRO A 43 55.62 17.65 6.98
CA PRO A 43 54.19 17.95 6.92
C PRO A 43 53.53 17.20 5.75
N PHE A 44 52.28 16.80 5.92
CA PHE A 44 51.49 16.14 4.87
C PHE A 44 49.99 16.38 5.05
N THR A 45 49.27 16.25 3.94
CA THR A 45 47.83 16.27 3.81
C THR A 45 47.31 14.89 3.39
N LEU A 46 46.00 14.68 3.45
CA LEU A 46 45.40 13.41 2.99
C LEU A 46 45.61 13.10 1.50
N SER A 47 46.02 14.09 0.70
CA SER A 47 46.31 13.90 -0.73
C SER A 47 47.77 13.56 -1.04
N ASP A 48 48.67 13.66 -0.06
CA ASP A 48 50.10 13.39 -0.28
C ASP A 48 50.39 11.88 -0.28
N THR A 49 51.16 11.42 -1.26
CA THR A 49 51.56 10.01 -1.40
C THR A 49 53.07 9.79 -1.26
N LEU A 50 53.87 10.86 -1.30
CA LEU A 50 55.33 10.82 -1.25
C LEU A 50 55.87 12.09 -0.58
N LEU A 51 56.72 11.92 0.43
CA LEU A 51 57.39 13.01 1.14
C LEU A 51 58.91 12.80 1.07
N GLU A 52 59.66 13.87 0.79
CA GLU A 52 61.13 13.83 0.68
C GLU A 52 61.78 14.97 1.46
N LEU A 53 62.75 14.64 2.32
CA LEU A 53 63.54 15.64 3.06
C LEU A 53 64.95 15.11 3.35
N ASN A 54 65.98 15.82 2.89
CA ASN A 54 67.38 15.52 3.20
C ASN A 54 67.78 14.05 2.97
N GLY A 55 67.23 13.41 1.92
CA GLY A 55 67.48 12.01 1.58
C GLY A 55 66.56 11.00 2.26
N ILE A 56 65.69 11.43 3.17
CA ILE A 56 64.57 10.63 3.69
C ILE A 56 63.48 10.59 2.64
N ILE A 57 62.97 9.39 2.33
CA ILE A 57 61.86 9.17 1.40
C ILE A 57 60.77 8.39 2.15
N VAL A 58 59.58 8.97 2.28
CA VAL A 58 58.41 8.34 2.91
C VAL A 58 57.31 8.19 1.87
N ARG A 59 56.79 6.97 1.69
CA ARG A 59 55.61 6.70 0.88
C ARG A 59 54.40 6.59 1.79
N LEU A 60 53.34 7.32 1.47
CA LEU A 60 52.07 7.30 2.21
C LEU A 60 51.01 6.58 1.37
N ASP A 61 50.25 5.70 2.01
CA ASP A 61 49.05 5.06 1.45
C ASP A 61 47.87 5.39 2.38
N ILE A 62 47.09 6.42 2.03
CA ILE A 62 45.95 6.92 2.82
C ILE A 62 44.66 6.57 2.04
N PRO A 63 43.98 5.45 2.36
CA PRO A 63 42.80 5.03 1.61
C PRO A 63 41.61 5.98 1.88
N ASN A 64 41.06 6.58 0.81
CA ASN A 64 39.81 7.32 0.88
C ASN A 64 38.62 6.36 0.73
N LEU A 65 38.16 5.81 1.85
CA LEU A 65 36.99 4.91 1.88
C LEU A 65 35.70 5.74 1.81
N GLN A 66 35.20 5.97 0.60
CA GLN A 66 33.86 6.54 0.40
C GLN A 66 32.82 5.43 0.20
N ASP A 67 32.04 5.16 1.24
CA ASP A 67 30.89 4.26 1.14
C ASP A 67 29.68 5.01 0.57
N THR A 68 29.27 4.64 -0.64
CA THR A 68 28.04 5.17 -1.24
C THR A 68 26.87 4.27 -0.87
N ILE A 69 25.97 4.74 -0.02
CA ILE A 69 24.73 4.02 0.32
C ILE A 69 23.62 4.44 -0.64
N THR A 70 23.04 3.49 -1.37
CA THR A 70 21.85 3.71 -2.20
C THR A 70 20.62 3.06 -1.59
N SER A 71 19.53 3.82 -1.45
CA SER A 71 18.20 3.32 -1.08
C SER A 71 17.26 3.53 -2.26
N ILE A 72 16.57 2.46 -2.68
CA ILE A 72 15.57 2.50 -3.75
C ILE A 72 14.24 2.13 -3.13
N ASP A 73 13.21 2.91 -3.44
CA ASP A 73 11.81 2.61 -3.14
C ASP A 73 11.03 2.49 -4.46
N SER A 74 9.99 1.64 -4.47
CA SER A 74 9.17 1.39 -5.65
C SER A 74 7.73 1.84 -5.40
N VAL A 75 7.15 2.58 -6.34
CA VAL A 75 5.75 2.99 -6.31
C VAL A 75 4.95 2.15 -7.29
N GLN A 76 3.83 1.58 -6.85
CA GLN A 76 2.87 0.88 -7.70
C GLN A 76 1.63 1.76 -7.94
N ILE A 77 1.20 1.87 -9.21
CA ILE A 77 0.01 2.61 -9.62
C ILE A 77 -1.03 1.59 -10.10
N PHE A 78 -2.23 1.63 -9.52
CA PHE A 78 -3.36 0.79 -9.91
C PHE A 78 -4.30 1.54 -10.84
N GLU A 79 -4.90 0.82 -11.80
CA GLU A 79 -5.94 1.37 -12.65
C GLU A 79 -7.25 1.61 -11.86
N PHE A 80 -8.04 2.58 -12.31
CA PHE A 80 -9.34 2.86 -11.72
C PHE A 80 -10.36 1.78 -12.15
N PRO A 81 -11.14 1.19 -11.21
CA PRO A 81 -12.05 0.10 -11.54
C PRO A 81 -13.25 0.55 -12.38
N ALA A 82 -13.74 -0.32 -13.26
CA ALA A 82 -14.98 -0.11 -13.99
C ALA A 82 -16.21 -0.13 -13.06
N LEU A 83 -17.30 0.53 -13.47
CA LEU A 83 -18.54 0.49 -12.69
C LEU A 83 -19.12 -0.94 -12.65
N PRO A 84 -19.61 -1.43 -11.50
CA PRO A 84 -20.30 -2.72 -11.43
C PRO A 84 -21.59 -2.71 -12.25
N ARG A 85 -21.93 -3.85 -12.85
CA ARG A 85 -23.11 -4.04 -13.71
C ARG A 85 -24.04 -5.07 -13.09
N ILE A 86 -25.25 -4.63 -12.76
CA ILE A 86 -26.33 -5.49 -12.25
C ILE A 86 -27.12 -6.00 -13.45
N ALA A 87 -27.35 -7.31 -13.49
CA ALA A 87 -28.32 -7.96 -14.35
C ALA A 87 -29.46 -8.52 -13.50
N ALA A 88 -30.69 -8.32 -13.97
CA ALA A 88 -31.91 -8.84 -13.37
C ALA A 88 -32.86 -9.26 -14.50
N ALA A 89 -33.63 -10.32 -14.27
CA ALA A 89 -34.72 -10.73 -15.14
C ALA A 89 -36.03 -10.58 -14.37
N PHE A 90 -37.00 -9.87 -14.96
CA PHE A 90 -38.32 -9.67 -14.40
C PHE A 90 -39.32 -10.27 -15.38
N ASP A 91 -39.75 -11.51 -15.12
CA ASP A 91 -40.67 -12.21 -16.03
C ASP A 91 -42.14 -11.85 -15.75
N GLU A 92 -42.45 -11.41 -14.52
CA GLU A 92 -43.78 -10.97 -14.08
C GLU A 92 -43.67 -9.88 -13.00
N PRO A 93 -44.74 -9.10 -12.74
CA PRO A 93 -44.78 -8.22 -11.56
C PRO A 93 -44.57 -9.05 -10.29
N LEU A 94 -43.52 -8.72 -9.54
CA LEU A 94 -43.22 -9.40 -8.28
C LEU A 94 -44.29 -9.05 -7.26
N CYS A 95 -44.83 -10.06 -6.60
CA CYS A 95 -45.81 -9.91 -5.54
C CYS A 95 -45.20 -10.24 -4.17
N THR A 96 -45.88 -9.85 -3.09
CA THR A 96 -45.42 -10.15 -1.72
C THR A 96 -45.19 -11.66 -1.54
N GLY A 97 -43.98 -12.00 -1.10
CA GLY A 97 -43.50 -13.38 -0.95
C GLY A 97 -42.65 -13.87 -2.12
N ASP A 98 -42.59 -13.13 -3.22
CA ASP A 98 -41.74 -13.48 -4.36
C ASP A 98 -40.31 -12.95 -4.16
N SER A 99 -39.38 -13.45 -4.97
CA SER A 99 -37.98 -13.05 -4.95
C SER A 99 -37.42 -12.94 -6.36
N VAL A 100 -36.56 -11.95 -6.60
CA VAL A 100 -35.79 -11.83 -7.84
C VAL A 100 -34.29 -11.96 -7.55
N LEU A 101 -33.57 -12.65 -8.43
CA LEU A 101 -32.12 -12.74 -8.35
C LEU A 101 -31.49 -11.56 -9.09
N LEU A 102 -30.76 -10.74 -8.35
CA LEU A 102 -29.88 -9.71 -8.89
C LEU A 102 -28.46 -10.28 -8.97
N LYS A 103 -27.81 -10.13 -10.13
CA LYS A 103 -26.48 -10.66 -10.38
C LYS A 103 -25.51 -9.55 -10.80
N VAL A 104 -24.36 -9.48 -10.14
CA VAL A 104 -23.21 -8.71 -10.62
C VAL A 104 -22.54 -9.49 -11.75
N THR A 105 -22.29 -8.83 -12.88
CA THR A 105 -21.84 -9.50 -14.11
C THR A 105 -20.34 -9.33 -14.41
N ASN A 106 -19.68 -8.38 -13.77
CA ASN A 106 -18.28 -8.02 -14.06
C ASN A 106 -17.34 -8.08 -12.84
N TYR A 107 -17.84 -8.51 -11.68
CA TYR A 107 -17.06 -8.69 -10.46
C TYR A 107 -17.59 -9.91 -9.69
N GLU A 108 -16.67 -10.65 -9.06
CA GLU A 108 -16.98 -11.85 -8.26
C GLU A 108 -16.67 -11.66 -6.76
N THR A 109 -15.81 -10.71 -6.40
CA THR A 109 -15.37 -10.41 -5.03
C THR A 109 -15.22 -8.90 -4.80
N GLY A 110 -15.01 -8.47 -3.55
CA GLY A 110 -14.88 -7.05 -3.21
C GLY A 110 -16.19 -6.27 -3.36
N ILE A 111 -17.32 -6.98 -3.30
CA ILE A 111 -18.66 -6.48 -3.53
C ILE A 111 -19.36 -6.20 -2.20
N GLN A 112 -20.17 -5.16 -2.15
CA GLN A 112 -21.12 -4.88 -1.09
C GLN A 112 -22.43 -4.39 -1.72
N TRP A 113 -23.52 -5.11 -1.49
CA TRP A 113 -24.85 -4.66 -1.93
C TRP A 113 -25.38 -3.54 -1.05
N ILE A 114 -26.08 -2.60 -1.68
CA ILE A 114 -26.67 -1.41 -1.08
C ILE A 114 -28.15 -1.38 -1.49
N ARG A 115 -29.06 -1.18 -0.53
CA ARG A 115 -30.48 -0.93 -0.77
C ARG A 115 -30.85 0.42 -0.21
N ASN A 116 -31.41 1.31 -1.05
CA ASN A 116 -31.82 2.67 -0.65
C ASN A 116 -30.70 3.39 0.12
N ASN A 117 -29.49 3.38 -0.44
CA ASN A 117 -28.28 4.02 0.08
C ASN A 117 -27.72 3.42 1.39
N ASN A 118 -28.30 2.32 1.90
CA ASN A 118 -27.79 1.61 3.08
C ASN A 118 -27.19 0.27 2.66
N ALA A 119 -26.03 -0.07 3.21
CA ALA A 119 -25.43 -1.38 3.00
C ALA A 119 -26.35 -2.48 3.54
N ILE A 120 -26.54 -3.54 2.75
CA ILE A 120 -27.22 -4.75 3.21
C ILE A 120 -26.19 -5.58 3.97
N PRO A 121 -26.36 -5.85 5.27
CA PRO A 121 -25.35 -6.57 6.07
C PRO A 121 -24.97 -7.91 5.43
N GLU A 122 -23.67 -8.22 5.40
CA GLU A 122 -23.09 -9.47 4.87
C GLU A 122 -23.38 -9.77 3.39
N ALA A 123 -24.00 -8.87 2.65
CA ALA A 123 -24.31 -9.07 1.24
C ALA A 123 -23.09 -8.78 0.34
N THR A 124 -22.15 -9.72 0.34
CA THR A 124 -20.87 -9.63 -0.40
C THR A 124 -20.77 -10.61 -1.58
N SER A 125 -21.77 -11.48 -1.74
CA SER A 125 -21.90 -12.40 -2.88
C SER A 125 -22.25 -11.65 -4.18
N PRO A 126 -21.78 -12.09 -5.35
CA PRO A 126 -22.19 -11.54 -6.65
C PRO A 126 -23.66 -11.78 -6.97
N ILE A 127 -24.34 -12.69 -6.24
CA ILE A 127 -25.76 -12.98 -6.39
C ILE A 127 -26.49 -12.56 -5.11
N LEU A 128 -27.57 -11.79 -5.27
CA LEU A 128 -28.47 -11.36 -4.20
C LEU A 128 -29.92 -11.73 -4.53
N ALA A 129 -30.59 -12.42 -3.61
CA ALA A 129 -32.04 -12.62 -3.67
C ALA A 129 -32.75 -11.41 -3.05
N ALA A 130 -33.37 -10.57 -3.89
CA ALA A 130 -34.14 -9.42 -3.46
C ALA A 130 -35.60 -9.81 -3.21
N THR A 131 -36.05 -9.62 -1.96
CA THR A 131 -37.42 -9.93 -1.47
C THR A 131 -38.19 -8.70 -1.01
N THR A 132 -37.63 -7.50 -1.22
CA THR A 132 -38.23 -6.24 -0.81
C THR A 132 -38.10 -5.20 -1.91
N SER A 133 -39.09 -4.32 -2.03
CA SER A 133 -39.00 -3.14 -2.91
C SER A 133 -37.84 -2.24 -2.51
N GLY A 134 -37.15 -1.66 -3.50
CA GLY A 134 -36.08 -0.71 -3.26
C GLY A 134 -35.17 -0.50 -4.47
N ASN A 135 -34.30 0.48 -4.36
CA ASN A 135 -33.22 0.70 -5.31
C ASN A 135 -31.97 -0.04 -4.83
N TYR A 136 -31.56 -1.05 -5.61
CA TYR A 136 -30.41 -1.88 -5.33
C TYR A 136 -29.21 -1.39 -6.13
N ALA A 137 -28.10 -1.13 -5.46
CA ALA A 137 -26.83 -0.78 -6.08
C ALA A 137 -25.72 -1.67 -5.50
N VAL A 138 -24.58 -1.70 -6.17
CA VAL A 138 -23.41 -2.46 -5.75
C VAL A 138 -22.22 -1.52 -5.64
N SER A 139 -21.59 -1.51 -4.47
CA SER A 139 -20.24 -0.96 -4.30
C SER A 139 -19.21 -2.05 -4.59
N TYR A 140 -18.21 -1.72 -5.39
CA TYR A 140 -17.03 -2.55 -5.61
C TYR A 140 -15.79 -1.82 -5.11
N THR A 141 -14.94 -2.53 -4.36
CA THR A 141 -13.63 -2.04 -3.92
C THR A 141 -12.53 -2.90 -4.53
N SER A 142 -11.66 -2.23 -5.29
CA SER A 142 -10.49 -2.86 -5.92
C SER A 142 -9.41 -3.22 -4.89
N ILE A 143 -8.46 -4.07 -5.28
CA ILE A 143 -7.30 -4.43 -4.43
C ILE A 143 -6.44 -3.21 -4.05
N GLY A 144 -6.41 -2.18 -4.90
CA GLY A 144 -5.75 -0.90 -4.64
C GLY A 144 -6.55 0.05 -3.74
N GLY A 145 -7.70 -0.38 -3.22
CA GLY A 145 -8.54 0.40 -2.29
C GLY A 145 -9.46 1.43 -2.95
N CYS A 146 -9.43 1.59 -4.27
CA CYS A 146 -10.39 2.45 -4.97
C CYS A 146 -11.78 1.80 -5.00
N SER A 147 -12.81 2.58 -4.71
CA SER A 147 -14.21 2.13 -4.71
C SER A 147 -15.07 2.85 -5.73
N VAL A 148 -16.03 2.13 -6.31
CA VAL A 148 -17.01 2.62 -7.28
C VAL A 148 -18.37 2.01 -7.01
N VAL A 149 -19.45 2.73 -7.34
CA VAL A 149 -20.83 2.29 -7.12
C VAL A 149 -21.57 2.19 -8.45
N SER A 150 -22.34 1.11 -8.64
CA SER A 150 -23.13 0.88 -9.84
C SER A 150 -24.26 1.90 -10.01
N ARG A 151 -24.86 1.91 -11.21
CA ARG A 151 -26.21 2.49 -11.37
C ARG A 151 -27.21 1.63 -10.56
N PRO A 152 -28.22 2.23 -9.94
CA PRO A 152 -29.21 1.48 -9.18
C PRO A 152 -30.16 0.72 -10.10
N GLU A 153 -30.54 -0.49 -9.68
CA GLU A 153 -31.59 -1.32 -10.25
C GLU A 153 -32.83 -1.28 -9.34
N THR A 154 -33.99 -0.92 -9.89
CA THR A 154 -35.21 -0.75 -9.08
C THR A 154 -36.01 -2.05 -9.03
N VAL A 155 -36.15 -2.62 -7.84
CA VAL A 155 -37.05 -3.75 -7.58
C VAL A 155 -38.37 -3.22 -7.03
N LYS A 156 -39.48 -3.62 -7.64
CA LYS A 156 -40.84 -3.30 -7.18
C LYS A 156 -41.61 -4.58 -6.88
N ILE A 157 -42.04 -4.71 -5.63
CA ILE A 157 -42.88 -5.79 -5.14
C ILE A 157 -44.24 -5.19 -4.77
N GLN A 158 -45.30 -5.79 -5.31
CA GLN A 158 -46.69 -5.39 -5.14
C GLN A 158 -47.40 -6.33 -4.16
N GLU A 159 -48.49 -5.88 -3.54
CA GLU A 159 -49.31 -6.80 -2.76
C GLU A 159 -50.07 -7.76 -3.68
N LYS A 160 -50.28 -9.00 -3.20
CA LYS A 160 -51.12 -9.96 -3.92
C LYS A 160 -52.56 -9.44 -3.95
N PRO A 161 -53.26 -9.56 -5.08
CA PRO A 161 -54.67 -9.21 -5.13
C PRO A 161 -55.47 -10.04 -4.13
N PHE A 162 -56.50 -9.44 -3.54
CA PHE A 162 -57.39 -10.15 -2.64
C PHE A 162 -58.25 -11.15 -3.43
N LEU A 163 -58.55 -12.31 -2.82
CA LEU A 163 -59.42 -13.31 -3.43
C LEU A 163 -60.86 -12.75 -3.54
N PRO A 164 -61.56 -12.94 -4.66
CA PRO A 164 -62.95 -12.50 -4.76
C PRO A 164 -63.79 -13.21 -3.70
N ILE A 165 -64.55 -12.44 -2.92
CA ILE A 165 -65.55 -12.97 -2.00
C ILE A 165 -66.90 -12.89 -2.70
N PHE A 166 -67.63 -14.00 -2.70
CA PHE A 166 -68.98 -14.08 -3.22
C PHE A 166 -69.98 -14.16 -2.06
N GLU A 167 -71.11 -13.49 -2.23
CA GLU A 167 -72.25 -13.58 -1.30
C GLU A 167 -73.44 -14.21 -2.02
N VAL A 168 -74.20 -15.02 -1.29
CA VAL A 168 -75.48 -15.55 -1.75
C VAL A 168 -76.56 -15.00 -0.86
N ASP A 169 -77.38 -14.10 -1.41
CA ASP A 169 -78.59 -13.61 -0.75
C ASP A 169 -79.79 -13.84 -1.67
N ASN A 170 -80.87 -14.41 -1.11
CA ASN A 170 -82.11 -14.69 -1.85
C ASN A 170 -81.90 -15.38 -3.21
N ASN A 171 -80.96 -16.33 -3.29
CA ASN A 171 -80.60 -17.07 -4.50
C ASN A 171 -79.95 -16.22 -5.62
N LEU A 172 -79.42 -15.04 -5.28
CA LEU A 172 -78.58 -14.21 -6.14
C LEU A 172 -77.12 -14.34 -5.68
N LEU A 173 -76.24 -14.74 -6.59
CA LEU A 173 -74.79 -14.71 -6.37
C LEU A 173 -74.27 -13.31 -6.75
N SER A 174 -73.73 -12.58 -5.78
CA SER A 174 -73.10 -11.27 -6.00
C SER A 174 -71.61 -11.31 -5.64
N LEU A 175 -70.83 -10.44 -6.29
CA LEU A 175 -69.47 -10.14 -5.84
C LEU A 175 -69.58 -9.16 -4.68
N MET A 176 -69.00 -9.51 -3.54
CA MET A 176 -68.91 -8.59 -2.41
C MET A 176 -67.83 -7.54 -2.73
N GLU A 177 -68.23 -6.28 -2.92
CA GLU A 177 -67.27 -5.18 -3.06
C GLU A 177 -66.54 -4.97 -1.72
N ILE A 178 -65.28 -5.38 -1.66
CA ILE A 178 -64.40 -5.03 -0.56
C ILE A 178 -63.94 -3.60 -0.82
N ILE A 179 -64.30 -2.66 0.08
CA ILE A 179 -63.72 -1.32 0.06
C ILE A 179 -62.22 -1.47 0.32
N LEU A 180 -61.42 -1.42 -0.75
CA LEU A 180 -59.97 -1.41 -0.69
C LEU A 180 -59.55 -0.10 0.00
N LYS A 181 -59.35 -0.12 1.32
CA LYS A 181 -58.55 0.93 1.96
C LYS A 181 -57.10 0.68 1.55
N ALA A 182 -56.73 1.22 0.39
CA ALA A 182 -55.34 1.41 0.05
C ALA A 182 -54.67 2.13 1.23
N ALA A 183 -53.82 1.40 1.95
CA ALA A 183 -52.91 2.02 2.90
C ALA A 183 -51.98 2.89 2.05
N ILE A 184 -52.30 4.18 1.98
CA ILE A 184 -51.37 5.22 1.59
C ILE A 184 -50.23 5.11 2.60
N MET A 185 -49.12 4.50 2.18
CA MET A 185 -47.87 4.53 2.93
C MET A 185 -47.43 5.99 3.01
N ASN A 186 -47.31 6.47 4.25
CA ASN A 186 -46.61 7.70 4.62
C ASN A 186 -45.16 7.72 4.11
#